data_AF-A0A2A7BL96-F1
#
_entry.id   AF-A0A2A7BL96-F1
#
_cell.length_a   1.000
_cell.length_b   1.000
_cell.length_c   1.000
_cell.angle_alpha   90.00
_cell.angle_beta   90.00
_cell.angle_gamma   90.00
#
_symmetry.space_group_name_H-M   'P 1'
#
loop_
_entity.id
_entity.type
_entity.pdbx_description
1 polymer ?
#
loop_
_entity_poly.entity_id
_entity_poly.type
_entity_poly.pdbx_seq_one_letter_code
_entity_poly.pdbx_strand_id
1 'polypeptide(L)'
;MKIWKIISNSQYDQLECENEEGQEIFNNYFQGQSVINTWNPLQMKLLNEGEPSDLLSEIPLVFTKKAIEVVLDLIKRKVEILPLVHERYECYAIHVLNVLDCIDYENADPDDFGGFDKFAFITEKIRGEHIFCALNTKHKYGDFPIVSVQTFVSNEFKERVAKSELKGFEFELVWESDEKNDEQKIENNPMIRPTSIEDFKSHIQLHYGLITNHIEANTKRITDVELYDVGPNKIVDYHTVVTYRNSYFRMPAPSSVDSGYAELVMHLPKDWDVSVTALASSKYSWPLRLLQEFGEMAREYGLGQWLIFPNQLDEGKGDYNASIHPYSKETEFSGVMIVPPIPQCSGAFKMEFREDGKRIEGDWPVYFHTLLPLYKEEIQCYFEAGLDTLLQKLLKNGVEAAFDFNRENTCK
;
A
#
# COMPACT_ATOMS: atom_id res chain seq x y z
N MET A 1 2.40 -15.09 -11.35
CA MET A 1 0.92 -15.18 -11.29
C MET A 1 0.29 -15.27 -12.69
N LYS A 2 -0.86 -15.97 -12.84
CA LYS A 2 -1.65 -16.03 -14.09
C LYS A 2 -3.09 -15.63 -13.84
N ILE A 3 -3.65 -14.84 -14.74
CA ILE A 3 -5.03 -14.36 -14.72
C ILE A 3 -5.74 -14.82 -16.00
N TRP A 4 -6.97 -15.27 -15.82
CA TRP A 4 -7.76 -15.91 -16.85
C TRP A 4 -9.12 -15.23 -16.98
N LYS A 5 -9.66 -15.21 -18.21
CA LYS A 5 -11.09 -15.00 -18.44
C LYS A 5 -11.80 -16.34 -18.49
N ILE A 6 -13.03 -16.39 -17.98
CA ILE A 6 -13.92 -17.53 -18.16
C ILE A 6 -14.62 -17.36 -19.50
N ILE A 7 -14.63 -18.41 -20.31
CA ILE A 7 -15.30 -18.45 -21.62
C ILE A 7 -16.28 -19.64 -21.63
N SER A 8 -17.44 -19.45 -22.24
CA SER A 8 -18.41 -20.52 -22.43
C SER A 8 -18.10 -21.32 -23.69
N ASN A 9 -18.04 -22.66 -23.56
CA ASN A 9 -17.90 -23.53 -24.72
C ASN A 9 -19.24 -23.71 -25.44
N SER A 10 -19.28 -23.43 -26.76
CA SER A 10 -20.49 -23.44 -27.58
C SER A 10 -21.11 -24.82 -27.82
N GLN A 11 -20.42 -25.90 -27.45
CA GLN A 11 -20.94 -27.28 -27.50
C GLN A 11 -21.85 -27.63 -26.31
N TYR A 12 -21.88 -26.77 -25.29
CA TYR A 12 -22.68 -26.94 -24.09
C TYR A 12 -23.86 -25.97 -24.08
N ASP A 13 -24.88 -26.30 -23.28
CA ASP A 13 -26.03 -25.42 -23.04
C ASP A 13 -25.58 -24.05 -22.50
N GLN A 14 -26.08 -22.98 -23.13
CA GLN A 14 -25.96 -21.62 -22.63
C GLN A 14 -27.36 -21.00 -22.48
N LEU A 15 -27.47 -20.07 -21.55
CA LEU A 15 -28.71 -19.41 -21.18
C LEU A 15 -28.63 -17.91 -21.48
N GLU A 16 -29.77 -17.36 -21.87
CA GLU A 16 -30.01 -15.93 -21.95
C GLU A 16 -31.30 -15.56 -21.21
N CYS A 17 -31.50 -14.28 -20.94
CA CYS A 17 -32.77 -13.79 -20.41
C CYS A 17 -33.89 -14.08 -21.41
N GLU A 18 -35.06 -14.48 -20.89
CA GLU A 18 -36.21 -14.75 -21.76
C GLU A 18 -36.70 -13.49 -22.49
N ASN A 19 -36.64 -12.34 -21.80
CA ASN A 19 -37.12 -11.05 -22.26
C ASN A 19 -36.04 -9.94 -22.20
N GLU A 20 -36.26 -8.86 -22.96
CA GLU A 20 -35.35 -7.71 -23.04
C GLU A 20 -35.22 -6.98 -21.69
N GLU A 21 -36.30 -6.84 -20.93
CA GLU A 21 -36.29 -6.20 -19.61
C GLU A 21 -35.32 -6.89 -18.64
N GLY A 22 -35.32 -8.23 -18.61
CA GLY A 22 -34.37 -9.01 -17.82
C GLY A 22 -32.93 -8.83 -18.29
N GLN A 23 -32.71 -8.70 -19.61
CA GLN A 23 -31.38 -8.43 -20.15
C GLN A 23 -30.88 -7.03 -19.76
N GLU A 24 -31.76 -6.02 -19.76
CA GLU A 24 -31.42 -4.67 -19.29
C GLU A 24 -31.02 -4.63 -17.81
N ILE A 25 -31.67 -5.46 -16.97
CA ILE A 25 -31.29 -5.61 -15.56
C ILE A 25 -29.82 -6.09 -15.46
N PHE A 26 -29.43 -7.12 -16.22
CA PHE A 26 -28.03 -7.55 -16.21
C PHE A 26 -27.07 -6.47 -16.70
N ASN A 27 -27.41 -5.77 -17.78
CA ASN A 27 -26.55 -4.73 -18.36
C ASN A 27 -26.35 -3.52 -17.41
N ASN A 28 -27.37 -3.17 -16.62
CA ASN A 28 -27.34 -1.96 -15.78
C ASN A 28 -26.84 -2.21 -14.35
N TYR A 29 -27.13 -3.37 -13.76
CA TYR A 29 -26.89 -3.60 -12.34
C TYR A 29 -25.58 -4.31 -12.03
N PHE A 30 -24.96 -5.00 -12.99
CA PHE A 30 -23.74 -5.79 -12.76
C PHE A 30 -22.46 -4.94 -12.85
N GLN A 31 -22.44 -3.86 -12.06
CA GLN A 31 -21.35 -2.88 -11.98
C GLN A 31 -20.73 -2.81 -10.58
N GLY A 32 -20.88 -3.89 -9.79
CA GLY A 32 -20.27 -4.03 -8.46
C GLY A 32 -21.08 -3.47 -7.29
N GLN A 33 -22.29 -2.95 -7.52
CA GLN A 33 -23.18 -2.46 -6.46
C GLN A 33 -24.13 -3.56 -6.00
N SER A 34 -24.21 -3.85 -4.71
CA SER A 34 -25.10 -4.88 -4.16
C SER A 34 -26.56 -4.70 -4.61
N VAL A 35 -27.18 -5.79 -5.08
CA VAL A 35 -28.60 -5.84 -5.48
C VAL A 35 -29.38 -6.95 -4.78
N ILE A 36 -28.75 -7.71 -3.87
CA ILE A 36 -29.37 -8.86 -3.20
C ILE A 36 -30.72 -8.52 -2.53
N ASN A 37 -30.89 -7.30 -2.02
CA ASN A 37 -32.11 -6.88 -1.31
C ASN A 37 -33.27 -6.51 -2.25
N THR A 38 -32.97 -6.24 -3.52
CA THR A 38 -33.95 -5.85 -4.54
C THR A 38 -34.05 -6.89 -5.66
N TRP A 39 -33.31 -7.98 -5.54
CA TRP A 39 -33.24 -9.00 -6.58
C TRP A 39 -34.56 -9.76 -6.71
N ASN A 40 -35.11 -9.76 -7.91
CA ASN A 40 -36.22 -10.61 -8.29
C ASN A 40 -35.71 -11.64 -9.32
N PRO A 41 -35.85 -12.95 -9.07
CA PRO A 41 -35.34 -13.99 -9.97
C PRO A 41 -35.82 -13.80 -11.42
N LEU A 42 -34.88 -13.75 -12.35
CA LEU A 42 -35.16 -13.60 -13.78
C LEU A 42 -35.44 -14.96 -14.41
N GLN A 43 -36.38 -14.98 -15.37
CA GLN A 43 -36.68 -16.15 -16.18
C GLN A 43 -35.64 -16.27 -17.30
N MET A 44 -34.98 -17.42 -17.34
CA MET A 44 -33.96 -17.76 -18.32
C MET A 44 -34.52 -18.74 -19.35
N LYS A 45 -33.94 -18.74 -20.55
CA LYS A 45 -34.17 -19.72 -21.62
C LYS A 45 -32.85 -20.15 -22.24
N LEU A 46 -32.85 -21.26 -22.97
CA LEU A 46 -31.69 -21.69 -23.76
C LEU A 46 -31.42 -20.70 -24.89
N LEU A 47 -30.18 -20.20 -24.94
CA LEU A 47 -29.62 -19.47 -26.08
C LEU A 47 -29.27 -20.45 -27.21
N ASN A 48 -28.68 -21.60 -26.85
CA ASN A 48 -28.33 -22.70 -27.72
C ASN A 48 -28.58 -24.03 -26.99
N GLU A 49 -28.73 -25.10 -27.76
CA GLU A 49 -28.88 -26.46 -27.23
C GLU A 49 -27.59 -27.25 -27.46
N GLY A 50 -27.06 -27.83 -26.39
CA GLY A 50 -25.83 -28.60 -26.39
C GLY A 50 -25.83 -29.69 -25.30
N GLU A 51 -24.64 -30.09 -24.89
CA GLU A 51 -24.47 -30.98 -23.74
C GLU A 51 -24.76 -30.23 -22.43
N PRO A 52 -25.19 -30.93 -21.35
CA PRO A 52 -25.45 -30.27 -20.07
C PRO A 52 -24.23 -29.54 -19.51
N SER A 53 -24.43 -28.29 -19.08
CA SER A 53 -23.36 -27.39 -18.64
C SER A 53 -23.44 -27.03 -17.15
N ASP A 54 -22.29 -26.66 -16.58
CA ASP A 54 -22.20 -26.05 -15.25
C ASP A 54 -21.86 -24.54 -15.32
N LEU A 55 -21.27 -24.08 -16.42
CA LEU A 55 -21.19 -22.68 -16.84
C LEU A 55 -22.27 -22.41 -17.90
N LEU A 56 -23.31 -21.68 -17.51
CA LEU A 56 -24.50 -21.47 -18.33
C LEU A 56 -24.50 -20.11 -19.04
N SER A 57 -23.66 -19.16 -18.64
CA SER A 57 -23.41 -17.93 -19.37
C SER A 57 -22.11 -17.30 -18.89
N GLU A 58 -21.40 -16.60 -19.77
CA GLU A 58 -20.17 -15.87 -19.46
C GLU A 58 -20.42 -14.41 -19.08
N ILE A 59 -21.46 -13.78 -19.64
CA ILE A 59 -21.80 -12.37 -19.42
C ILE A 59 -23.33 -12.23 -19.30
N PRO A 60 -23.86 -12.06 -18.08
CA PRO A 60 -23.16 -12.24 -16.79
C PRO A 60 -22.81 -13.71 -16.55
N LEU A 61 -21.93 -13.98 -15.59
CA LEU A 61 -21.64 -15.35 -15.18
C LEU A 61 -22.90 -16.01 -14.60
N VAL A 62 -23.29 -17.17 -15.14
CA VAL A 62 -24.37 -18.00 -14.60
C VAL A 62 -23.85 -19.39 -14.30
N PHE A 63 -23.91 -19.80 -13.03
CA PHE A 63 -23.43 -21.09 -12.56
C PHE A 63 -24.57 -21.98 -12.10
N THR A 64 -24.41 -23.29 -12.25
CA THR A 64 -25.23 -24.27 -11.52
C THR A 64 -24.86 -24.24 -10.02
N LYS A 65 -25.75 -24.76 -9.18
CA LYS A 65 -25.44 -24.99 -7.76
C LYS A 65 -24.18 -25.83 -7.55
N LYS A 66 -24.00 -26.87 -8.37
CA LYS A 66 -22.81 -27.74 -8.34
C LYS A 66 -21.54 -26.93 -8.58
N ALA A 67 -21.53 -26.05 -9.58
CA ALA A 67 -20.39 -25.16 -9.84
C ALA A 67 -20.09 -24.26 -8.63
N ILE A 68 -21.11 -23.63 -8.05
CA ILE A 68 -20.96 -22.78 -6.87
C ILE A 68 -20.32 -23.55 -5.71
N GLU A 69 -20.80 -24.74 -5.38
CA GLU A 69 -20.27 -25.54 -4.28
C GLU A 69 -18.78 -25.86 -4.44
N VAL A 70 -18.30 -26.07 -5.68
CA VAL A 70 -16.89 -26.39 -5.98
C VAL A 70 -15.95 -25.19 -5.77
N VAL A 71 -16.43 -23.97 -6.00
CA VAL A 71 -15.61 -22.73 -5.96
C VAL A 71 -16.00 -21.78 -4.83
N LEU A 72 -16.97 -22.13 -3.99
CA LEU A 72 -17.56 -21.24 -2.99
C LEU A 72 -16.50 -20.63 -2.06
N ASP A 73 -15.52 -21.41 -1.64
CA ASP A 73 -14.42 -20.94 -0.78
C ASP A 73 -13.56 -19.86 -1.42
N LEU A 74 -13.42 -19.89 -2.75
CA LEU A 74 -12.63 -18.93 -3.54
C LEU A 74 -13.40 -17.64 -3.82
N ILE A 75 -14.73 -17.71 -3.96
CA ILE A 75 -15.56 -16.56 -4.36
C ILE A 75 -16.37 -15.95 -3.21
N LYS A 76 -16.49 -16.63 -2.07
CA LYS A 76 -17.27 -16.15 -0.91
C LYS A 76 -16.84 -14.74 -0.51
N ARG A 77 -17.83 -13.92 -0.13
CA ARG A 77 -17.67 -12.51 0.27
C ARG A 77 -17.26 -11.54 -0.85
N LYS A 78 -16.95 -12.03 -2.05
CA LYS A 78 -16.57 -11.23 -3.22
C LYS A 78 -17.68 -11.17 -4.28
N VAL A 79 -18.72 -11.97 -4.11
CA VAL A 79 -19.86 -12.07 -5.04
C VAL A 79 -21.19 -12.11 -4.29
N GLU A 80 -22.27 -11.72 -4.97
CA GLU A 80 -23.63 -12.13 -4.65
C GLU A 80 -24.04 -13.29 -5.54
N ILE A 81 -24.69 -14.29 -4.94
CA ILE A 81 -25.19 -15.46 -5.65
C ILE A 81 -26.70 -15.28 -5.79
N LEU A 82 -27.14 -14.88 -6.98
CA LEU A 82 -28.49 -14.39 -7.24
C LEU A 82 -29.33 -15.47 -7.94
N PRO A 83 -30.41 -15.98 -7.33
CA PRO A 83 -31.18 -17.09 -7.90
C PRO A 83 -31.87 -16.70 -9.21
N LEU A 84 -31.89 -17.63 -10.16
CA LEU A 84 -32.58 -17.53 -11.44
C LEU A 84 -33.66 -18.60 -11.57
N VAL A 85 -34.57 -18.43 -12.54
CA VAL A 85 -35.62 -19.40 -12.85
C VAL A 85 -35.33 -20.04 -14.21
N HIS A 86 -35.20 -21.36 -14.22
CA HIS A 86 -35.04 -22.16 -15.44
C HIS A 86 -35.71 -23.52 -15.26
N GLU A 87 -36.25 -24.09 -16.34
CA GLU A 87 -36.99 -25.36 -16.28
C GLU A 87 -36.11 -26.58 -15.95
N ARG A 88 -34.83 -26.53 -16.35
CA ARG A 88 -33.89 -27.66 -16.25
C ARG A 88 -32.83 -27.50 -15.17
N TYR A 89 -32.41 -26.28 -14.86
CA TYR A 89 -31.19 -26.00 -14.10
C TYR A 89 -31.50 -25.24 -12.81
N GLU A 90 -31.01 -25.75 -11.67
CA GLU A 90 -30.88 -24.95 -10.45
C GLU A 90 -29.63 -24.06 -10.60
N CYS A 91 -29.85 -22.81 -11.02
CA CYS A 91 -28.79 -21.90 -11.45
C CYS A 91 -28.91 -20.50 -10.83
N TYR A 92 -27.79 -19.80 -10.83
CA TYR A 92 -27.64 -18.50 -10.18
C TYR A 92 -26.74 -17.60 -11.03
N ALA A 93 -27.12 -16.33 -11.13
CA ALA A 93 -26.21 -15.31 -11.61
C ALA A 93 -25.17 -15.01 -10.53
N ILE A 94 -23.91 -14.92 -10.92
CA ILE A 94 -22.78 -14.61 -10.05
C ILE A 94 -22.46 -13.14 -10.24
N HIS A 95 -22.97 -12.31 -9.35
CA HIS A 95 -22.71 -10.88 -9.38
C HIS A 95 -21.42 -10.57 -8.63
N VAL A 96 -20.36 -10.22 -9.36
CA VAL A 96 -19.06 -9.90 -8.77
C VAL A 96 -19.08 -8.50 -8.17
N LEU A 97 -18.94 -8.42 -6.85
CA LEU A 97 -18.85 -7.15 -6.10
C LEU A 97 -17.39 -6.65 -6.00
N ASN A 98 -16.44 -7.55 -6.21
CA ASN A 98 -15.01 -7.28 -6.13
C ASN A 98 -14.52 -6.54 -7.37
N VAL A 99 -14.72 -5.23 -7.40
CA VAL A 99 -14.26 -4.33 -8.47
C VAL A 99 -12.94 -3.71 -8.04
N LEU A 100 -11.88 -3.91 -8.82
CA LEU A 100 -10.52 -3.52 -8.47
C LEU A 100 -9.92 -2.55 -9.50
N ASP A 101 -9.39 -1.43 -9.04
CA ASP A 101 -8.54 -0.53 -9.84
C ASP A 101 -7.16 -1.15 -10.05
N CYS A 102 -7.07 -2.19 -10.88
CA CYS A 102 -5.91 -3.08 -10.94
C CYS A 102 -5.17 -3.07 -12.28
N ILE A 103 -5.54 -2.21 -13.22
CA ILE A 103 -4.89 -2.15 -14.53
C ILE A 103 -3.55 -1.44 -14.42
N ASP A 104 -2.51 -2.06 -14.97
CA ASP A 104 -1.22 -1.43 -15.21
C ASP A 104 -1.23 -0.77 -16.59
N TYR A 105 -1.56 0.52 -16.61
CA TYR A 105 -1.66 1.30 -17.85
C TYR A 105 -0.32 1.56 -18.55
N GLU A 106 0.81 1.29 -17.91
CA GLU A 106 2.12 1.41 -18.58
C GLU A 106 2.38 0.22 -19.51
N ASN A 107 1.84 -0.95 -19.15
CA ASN A 107 2.10 -2.22 -19.84
C ASN A 107 0.88 -2.82 -20.57
N ALA A 108 -0.31 -2.28 -20.30
CA ALA A 108 -1.56 -2.62 -20.98
C ALA A 108 -1.73 -1.83 -22.29
N ASP A 109 -2.54 -2.36 -23.20
CA ASP A 109 -2.90 -1.72 -24.47
C ASP A 109 -4.42 -1.53 -24.52
N PRO A 110 -4.93 -0.32 -24.18
CA PRO A 110 -6.37 -0.02 -24.19
C PRO A 110 -6.92 0.03 -25.62
N ASP A 111 -8.11 -0.53 -25.82
CA ASP A 111 -8.82 -0.43 -27.10
C ASP A 111 -9.63 0.88 -27.22
N ASP A 112 -10.18 1.11 -28.41
CA ASP A 112 -10.96 2.30 -28.74
C ASP A 112 -12.32 2.41 -28.00
N PHE A 113 -12.80 1.33 -27.37
CA PHE A 113 -14.14 1.17 -26.79
C PHE A 113 -14.13 0.95 -25.26
N GLY A 114 -12.99 1.21 -24.61
CA GLY A 114 -12.85 1.12 -23.15
C GLY A 114 -12.49 -0.27 -22.63
N GLY A 115 -12.20 -1.21 -23.54
CA GLY A 115 -11.57 -2.49 -23.24
C GLY A 115 -10.06 -2.45 -23.45
N PHE A 116 -9.46 -3.62 -23.70
CA PHE A 116 -8.02 -3.77 -23.88
C PHE A 116 -7.71 -4.86 -24.92
N ASP A 117 -6.85 -4.52 -25.87
CA ASP A 117 -6.23 -5.49 -26.79
C ASP A 117 -5.18 -6.34 -26.06
N LYS A 118 -4.54 -5.76 -25.03
CA LYS A 118 -3.63 -6.47 -24.12
C LYS A 118 -3.85 -6.02 -22.68
N PHE A 119 -4.18 -6.97 -21.81
CA PHE A 119 -4.25 -6.70 -20.38
C PHE A 119 -2.86 -6.73 -19.73
N ALA A 120 -2.65 -5.80 -18.80
CA ALA A 120 -1.62 -5.89 -17.78
C ALA A 120 -2.22 -5.49 -16.43
N PHE A 121 -1.85 -6.23 -15.39
CA PHE A 121 -2.40 -6.02 -14.05
C PHE A 121 -1.31 -5.69 -13.04
N ILE A 122 -1.66 -4.84 -12.08
CA ILE A 122 -0.84 -4.51 -10.92
C ILE A 122 -0.91 -5.70 -9.94
N THR A 123 0.18 -6.47 -9.84
CA THR A 123 0.28 -7.72 -9.08
C THR A 123 -0.25 -7.60 -7.64
N GLU A 124 0.11 -6.54 -6.94
CA GLU A 124 -0.22 -6.31 -5.53
C GLU A 124 -1.72 -6.16 -5.31
N LYS A 125 -2.44 -5.57 -6.28
CA LYS A 125 -3.87 -5.28 -6.16
C LYS A 125 -4.75 -6.50 -6.42
N ILE A 126 -4.23 -7.52 -7.10
CA ILE A 126 -4.96 -8.76 -7.42
C ILE A 126 -4.42 -9.99 -6.70
N ARG A 127 -3.40 -9.81 -5.85
CA ARG A 127 -2.81 -10.89 -5.06
C ARG A 127 -3.84 -11.45 -4.08
N GLY A 128 -4.09 -12.77 -4.16
CA GLY A 128 -5.07 -13.45 -3.32
C GLY A 128 -6.52 -13.25 -3.75
N GLU A 129 -6.77 -12.53 -4.85
CA GLU A 129 -8.10 -12.33 -5.39
C GLU A 129 -8.39 -13.43 -6.43
N HIS A 130 -9.41 -14.25 -6.16
CA HIS A 130 -9.73 -15.39 -7.02
C HIS A 130 -10.80 -15.12 -8.07
N ILE A 131 -11.60 -14.06 -7.88
CA ILE A 131 -12.61 -13.54 -8.82
C ILE A 131 -12.72 -12.03 -8.66
N PHE A 132 -12.70 -11.27 -9.76
CA PHE A 132 -12.83 -9.81 -9.74
C PHE A 132 -13.23 -9.24 -11.11
N CYS A 133 -13.74 -8.01 -11.11
CA CYS A 133 -13.84 -7.16 -12.30
C CYS A 133 -12.82 -6.03 -12.20
N ALA A 134 -12.26 -5.60 -13.32
CA ALA A 134 -11.32 -4.48 -13.35
C ALA A 134 -12.07 -3.13 -13.48
N LEU A 135 -11.64 -2.13 -12.73
CA LEU A 135 -12.02 -0.73 -12.96
C LEU A 135 -11.08 -0.14 -14.01
N ASN A 136 -11.63 0.43 -15.08
CA ASN A 136 -10.89 1.16 -16.09
C ASN A 136 -11.23 2.65 -16.02
N THR A 137 -10.21 3.52 -15.94
CA THR A 137 -10.37 4.97 -15.97
C THR A 137 -9.84 5.62 -17.24
N LYS A 138 -9.08 4.91 -18.09
CA LYS A 138 -8.56 5.45 -19.36
C LYS A 138 -9.40 4.98 -20.54
N HIS A 139 -9.97 5.94 -21.27
CA HIS A 139 -10.70 5.70 -22.50
C HIS A 139 -10.36 6.79 -23.52
N LYS A 140 -10.39 6.45 -24.81
CA LYS A 140 -10.31 7.40 -25.95
C LYS A 140 -11.22 8.65 -25.85
N TYR A 141 -12.38 8.57 -25.18
CA TYR A 141 -13.33 9.68 -25.08
C TYR A 141 -13.18 10.50 -23.79
N GLY A 142 -12.19 10.17 -22.94
CA GLY A 142 -11.89 10.87 -21.70
C GLY A 142 -11.64 9.92 -20.52
N ASP A 143 -11.31 10.51 -19.38
CA ASP A 143 -11.04 9.77 -18.16
C ASP A 143 -12.32 9.64 -17.32
N PHE A 144 -12.97 8.48 -17.38
CA PHE A 144 -14.14 8.17 -16.55
C PHE A 144 -14.11 6.70 -16.12
N PRO A 145 -14.56 6.39 -14.89
CA PRO A 145 -14.52 5.04 -14.36
C PRO A 145 -15.57 4.16 -15.06
N ILE A 146 -15.12 3.04 -15.62
CA ILE A 146 -15.92 1.99 -16.24
C ILE A 146 -15.56 0.68 -15.56
N VAL A 147 -16.55 -0.07 -15.08
CA VAL A 147 -16.33 -1.44 -14.61
C VAL A 147 -16.30 -2.36 -15.83
N SER A 148 -15.26 -3.18 -15.92
CA SER A 148 -15.18 -4.18 -16.97
C SER A 148 -16.36 -5.13 -16.90
N VAL A 149 -16.99 -5.34 -18.06
CA VAL A 149 -18.04 -6.37 -18.23
C VAL A 149 -17.45 -7.78 -18.05
N GLN A 150 -16.14 -7.93 -18.27
CA GLN A 150 -15.45 -9.20 -18.16
C GLN A 150 -15.08 -9.49 -16.70
N THR A 151 -15.31 -10.74 -16.30
CA THR A 151 -14.85 -11.27 -15.01
C THR A 151 -13.51 -11.98 -15.18
N PHE A 152 -12.57 -11.66 -14.32
CA PHE A 152 -11.25 -12.26 -14.25
C PHE A 152 -11.15 -13.23 -13.08
N VAL A 153 -10.42 -14.33 -13.26
CA VAL A 153 -10.18 -15.32 -12.23
C VAL A 153 -8.71 -15.72 -12.12
N SER A 154 -8.33 -16.11 -10.92
CA SER A 154 -6.97 -16.59 -10.63
C SER A 154 -6.70 -17.96 -11.25
N ASN A 155 -5.42 -18.31 -11.37
CA ASN A 155 -5.00 -19.66 -11.74
C ASN A 155 -5.53 -20.75 -10.80
N GLU A 156 -5.68 -20.46 -9.50
CA GLU A 156 -6.22 -21.42 -8.54
C GLU A 156 -7.69 -21.76 -8.83
N PHE A 157 -8.50 -20.75 -9.16
CA PHE A 157 -9.88 -20.95 -9.59
C PHE A 157 -9.94 -21.84 -10.83
N LYS A 158 -9.15 -21.52 -11.87
CA LYS A 158 -9.08 -22.31 -13.10
C LYS A 158 -8.69 -23.76 -12.83
N GLU A 159 -7.68 -23.98 -11.98
CA GLU A 159 -7.23 -25.33 -11.62
C GLU A 159 -8.27 -26.09 -10.79
N ARG A 160 -9.02 -25.40 -9.92
CA ARG A 160 -10.12 -26.01 -9.16
C ARG A 160 -11.21 -26.53 -10.09
N VAL A 161 -11.63 -25.73 -11.06
CA VAL A 161 -12.61 -26.14 -12.08
C VAL A 161 -12.06 -27.28 -12.92
N ALA A 162 -10.82 -27.18 -13.40
CA ALA A 162 -10.21 -28.22 -14.24
C ALA A 162 -10.04 -29.58 -13.53
N LYS A 163 -9.84 -29.59 -12.20
CA LYS A 163 -9.75 -30.82 -11.39
C LYS A 163 -11.10 -31.38 -10.96
N SER A 164 -12.18 -30.64 -11.20
CA SER A 164 -13.53 -31.05 -10.88
C SER A 164 -14.19 -31.75 -12.07
N GLU A 165 -15.43 -32.20 -11.88
CA GLU A 165 -16.27 -32.75 -12.94
C GLU A 165 -17.21 -31.69 -13.56
N LEU A 166 -16.87 -30.40 -13.43
CA LEU A 166 -17.67 -29.31 -13.98
C LEU A 166 -17.51 -29.23 -15.51
N LYS A 167 -18.61 -28.91 -16.20
CA LYS A 167 -18.67 -28.84 -17.67
C LYS A 167 -18.96 -27.42 -18.18
N GLY A 168 -18.57 -27.15 -19.42
CA GLY A 168 -18.84 -25.89 -20.12
C GLY A 168 -17.85 -24.75 -19.87
N PHE A 169 -16.91 -24.91 -18.93
CA PHE A 169 -15.87 -23.92 -18.64
C PHE A 169 -14.69 -24.03 -19.60
N GLU A 170 -14.39 -22.95 -20.30
CA GLU A 170 -13.11 -22.69 -20.94
C GLU A 170 -12.41 -21.49 -20.28
N PHE A 171 -11.10 -21.38 -20.51
CA PHE A 171 -10.29 -20.32 -19.93
C PHE A 171 -9.32 -19.76 -20.95
N GLU A 172 -9.33 -18.44 -21.10
CA GLU A 172 -8.34 -17.70 -21.90
C GLU A 172 -7.32 -17.05 -20.98
N LEU A 173 -6.03 -17.29 -21.24
CA LEU A 173 -4.95 -16.63 -20.53
C LEU A 173 -4.87 -15.18 -21.01
N VAL A 174 -5.12 -14.23 -20.12
CA VAL A 174 -5.12 -12.80 -20.49
C VAL A 174 -3.93 -12.05 -19.94
N TRP A 175 -3.31 -12.59 -18.90
CA TRP A 175 -2.08 -12.04 -18.37
C TRP A 175 -1.31 -13.10 -17.58
N GLU A 176 -0.02 -13.16 -17.83
CA GLU A 176 0.95 -13.87 -17.01
C GLU A 176 1.96 -12.81 -16.55
N SER A 177 2.19 -12.73 -15.25
CA SER A 177 3.25 -11.86 -14.73
C SER A 177 4.59 -12.30 -15.32
N ASP A 178 5.46 -11.36 -15.67
CA ASP A 178 6.81 -11.63 -16.17
C ASP A 178 7.78 -12.25 -15.13
N GLU A 179 7.26 -12.74 -14.00
CA GLU A 179 7.97 -13.50 -12.95
C GLU A 179 8.45 -14.88 -13.45
N LYS A 180 9.36 -14.93 -14.45
CA LYS A 180 10.22 -16.09 -14.70
C LYS A 180 11.44 -16.00 -13.79
N ASN A 181 11.52 -16.91 -12.82
CA ASN A 181 12.66 -17.07 -11.89
C ASN A 181 12.93 -15.87 -10.96
N ASP A 182 11.94 -15.50 -10.16
CA ASP A 182 12.22 -15.13 -8.78
C ASP A 182 11.23 -15.89 -7.90
N GLU A 183 11.70 -16.93 -7.20
CA GLU A 183 11.09 -17.30 -5.94
C GLU A 183 11.21 -16.08 -5.01
N GLN A 184 10.32 -15.09 -5.14
CA GLN A 184 10.05 -14.21 -4.03
C GLN A 184 9.41 -15.08 -2.96
N LYS A 185 10.24 -15.39 -1.95
CA LYS A 185 9.86 -16.00 -0.68
C LYS A 185 8.47 -15.48 -0.30
N ILE A 186 7.58 -16.42 0.03
CA ILE A 186 6.37 -16.13 0.82
C ILE A 186 6.79 -15.08 1.86
N GLU A 187 6.22 -13.88 1.78
CA GLU A 187 6.57 -12.81 2.70
C GLU A 187 6.01 -13.18 4.08
N ASN A 188 6.76 -13.98 4.84
CA ASN A 188 6.51 -14.32 6.25
C ASN A 188 6.83 -13.11 7.14
N ASN A 189 6.39 -11.91 6.76
CA ASN A 189 6.74 -10.68 7.46
C ASN A 189 5.71 -10.38 8.54
N PRO A 190 6.04 -10.54 9.83
CA PRO A 190 5.06 -10.31 10.88
C PRO A 190 4.74 -8.81 11.00
N MET A 191 3.46 -8.47 11.14
CA MET A 191 3.05 -7.08 11.39
C MET A 191 3.75 -6.45 12.62
N ILE A 192 4.14 -7.29 13.58
CA ILE A 192 4.86 -6.89 14.79
C ILE A 192 6.12 -7.76 14.94
N ARG A 193 7.29 -7.13 15.03
CA ARG A 193 8.59 -7.80 15.20
C ARG A 193 9.50 -7.02 16.16
N PRO A 194 9.64 -7.46 17.41
CA PRO A 194 10.52 -6.79 18.36
C PRO A 194 11.98 -6.76 17.88
N THR A 195 12.54 -5.57 17.76
CA THR A 195 13.96 -5.33 17.49
C THR A 195 14.78 -5.50 18.77
N SER A 196 15.84 -6.32 18.74
CA SER A 196 16.78 -6.47 19.87
C SER A 196 17.35 -5.11 20.27
N ILE A 197 17.27 -4.81 21.56
CA ILE A 197 17.84 -3.59 22.14
C ILE A 197 19.37 -3.59 22.03
N GLU A 198 20.01 -4.75 22.14
CA GLU A 198 21.47 -4.90 22.02
C GLU A 198 21.95 -4.62 20.60
N ASP A 199 21.27 -5.17 19.58
CA ASP A 199 21.61 -4.91 18.17
C ASP A 199 21.37 -3.44 17.82
N PHE A 200 20.22 -2.88 18.24
CA PHE A 200 19.92 -1.45 18.08
C PHE A 200 21.00 -0.56 18.70
N LYS A 201 21.36 -0.78 19.97
CA LYS A 201 22.40 0.02 20.65
C LYS A 201 23.75 -0.14 19.99
N SER A 202 24.09 -1.36 19.56
CA SER A 202 25.36 -1.63 18.87
C SER A 202 25.45 -0.88 17.54
N HIS A 203 24.36 -0.88 16.76
CA HIS A 203 24.27 -0.16 15.49
C HIS A 203 24.41 1.35 15.66
N ILE A 204 23.67 1.94 16.61
CA ILE A 204 23.77 3.37 16.91
C ILE A 204 25.18 3.76 17.36
N GLN A 205 25.77 2.98 18.28
CA GLN A 205 27.12 3.28 18.78
C GLN A 205 28.21 3.12 17.74
N LEU A 206 28.05 2.19 16.80
CA LEU A 206 28.98 1.98 15.70
C LEU A 206 29.02 3.19 14.75
N HIS A 207 27.88 3.81 14.48
CA HIS A 207 27.76 4.82 13.42
C HIS A 207 27.68 6.27 13.91
N TYR A 208 27.09 6.52 15.08
CA TYR A 208 26.88 7.87 15.61
C TYR A 208 27.75 8.17 16.84
N GLY A 209 28.08 7.16 17.65
CA GLY A 209 28.91 7.30 18.86
C GLY A 209 28.22 6.84 20.15
N LEU A 210 28.86 7.05 21.29
CA LEU A 210 28.37 6.53 22.58
C LEU A 210 27.02 7.14 22.95
N ILE A 211 26.07 6.27 23.31
CA ILE A 211 24.77 6.69 23.84
C ILE A 211 24.99 7.36 25.19
N THR A 212 24.52 8.60 25.32
CA THR A 212 24.68 9.43 26.52
C THR A 212 23.40 9.54 27.34
N ASN A 213 22.23 9.36 26.72
CA ASN A 213 20.95 9.43 27.40
C ASN A 213 19.90 8.50 26.78
N HIS A 214 18.88 8.16 27.57
CA HIS A 214 17.72 7.37 27.18
C HIS A 214 16.47 7.95 27.86
N ILE A 215 15.47 8.25 27.05
CA ILE A 215 14.15 8.72 27.49
C ILE A 215 13.18 7.56 27.30
N GLU A 216 12.79 6.95 28.40
CA GLU A 216 11.79 5.88 28.41
C GLU A 216 10.41 6.40 27.97
N ALA A 217 9.61 5.50 27.41
CA ALA A 217 8.23 5.78 27.05
C ALA A 217 7.40 6.09 28.29
N ASN A 218 6.40 6.98 28.14
CA ASN A 218 5.51 7.37 29.23
C ASN A 218 4.69 6.21 29.80
N THR A 219 4.46 5.15 29.01
CA THR A 219 3.77 3.94 29.45
C THR A 219 4.53 2.67 29.06
N LYS A 220 4.10 1.53 29.60
CA LYS A 220 4.65 0.21 29.25
C LYS A 220 4.02 -0.40 27.99
N ARG A 221 3.22 0.36 27.24
CA ARG A 221 2.64 -0.12 25.99
C ARG A 221 3.75 -0.29 24.96
N ILE A 222 3.69 -1.40 24.24
CA ILE A 222 4.64 -1.72 23.17
C ILE A 222 4.57 -0.74 21.99
N THR A 223 3.45 0.00 21.86
CA THR A 223 3.23 1.03 20.84
C THR A 223 3.98 2.32 21.10
N ASP A 224 4.43 2.56 22.32
CA ASP A 224 5.02 3.82 22.73
C ASP A 224 6.51 3.85 22.39
N VAL A 225 6.93 4.93 21.73
CA VAL A 225 8.29 5.14 21.24
C VAL A 225 9.19 5.66 22.37
N GLU A 226 10.34 5.02 22.52
CA GLU A 226 11.43 5.50 23.39
C GLU A 226 12.46 6.28 22.56
N LEU A 227 13.25 7.15 23.21
CA LEU A 227 14.29 7.92 22.52
C LEU A 227 15.66 7.64 23.13
N TYR A 228 16.65 7.39 22.27
CA TYR A 228 18.05 7.30 22.64
C TYR A 228 18.81 8.49 22.08
N ASP A 229 19.68 9.08 22.89
CA ASP A 229 20.50 10.22 22.49
C ASP A 229 21.97 9.83 22.49
N VAL A 230 22.62 10.11 21.37
CA VAL A 230 24.07 10.19 21.26
C VAL A 230 24.43 11.66 21.29
N GLY A 231 25.02 12.10 22.40
CA GLY A 231 25.41 13.48 22.57
C GLY A 231 26.44 13.95 21.52
N PRO A 232 26.60 15.28 21.37
CA PRO A 232 27.52 15.88 20.41
C PRO A 232 28.93 15.32 20.59
N ASN A 233 29.55 14.97 19.48
CA ASN A 233 30.88 14.36 19.46
C ASN A 233 31.64 14.72 18.17
N LYS A 234 32.83 14.14 17.98
CA LYS A 234 33.69 14.47 16.83
C LYS A 234 33.16 13.99 15.48
N ILE A 235 32.26 13.00 15.47
CA ILE A 235 31.63 12.46 14.26
C ILE A 235 30.46 13.37 13.87
N VAL A 236 29.63 13.75 14.86
CA VAL A 236 28.44 14.58 14.69
C VAL A 236 28.42 15.66 15.79
N ASP A 237 28.59 16.94 15.44
CA ASP A 237 28.54 18.08 16.41
C ASP A 237 27.09 18.49 16.76
N TYR A 238 26.19 17.50 16.82
CA TYR A 238 24.78 17.62 17.17
C TYR A 238 24.40 16.46 18.10
N HIS A 239 23.37 16.65 18.93
CA HIS A 239 22.68 15.53 19.56
C HIS A 239 22.04 14.67 18.47
N THR A 240 22.33 13.37 18.43
CA THR A 240 21.65 12.44 17.54
C THR A 240 20.61 11.67 18.34
N VAL A 241 19.35 12.08 18.19
CA VAL A 241 18.21 11.46 18.86
C VAL A 241 17.59 10.43 17.93
N VAL A 242 17.48 9.19 18.40
CA VAL A 242 16.98 8.06 17.62
C VAL A 242 15.81 7.40 18.34
N THR A 243 14.76 7.09 17.60
CA THR A 243 13.63 6.33 18.15
C THR A 243 14.03 4.88 18.44
N TYR A 244 13.35 4.27 19.39
CA TYR A 244 13.37 2.84 19.63
C TYR A 244 11.94 2.35 19.81
N ARG A 245 11.66 1.13 19.30
CA ARG A 245 10.33 0.49 19.16
C ARG A 245 9.47 1.00 18.02
N ASN A 246 9.91 2.03 17.30
CA ASN A 246 9.20 2.41 16.08
C ASN A 246 9.27 1.29 15.04
N SER A 247 10.44 0.62 14.97
CA SER A 247 10.69 -0.54 14.11
C SER A 247 10.01 -1.83 14.57
N TYR A 248 9.27 -1.84 15.69
CA TYR A 248 8.53 -3.03 16.11
C TYR A 248 7.33 -3.28 15.21
N PHE A 249 6.81 -2.24 14.58
CA PHE A 249 5.64 -2.34 13.72
C PHE A 249 6.08 -2.17 12.28
N ARG A 250 5.60 -3.05 11.42
CA ARG A 250 5.79 -2.90 9.99
C ARG A 250 4.95 -1.72 9.50
N MET A 251 5.58 -0.78 8.83
CA MET A 251 4.96 0.38 8.20
C MET A 251 4.78 0.14 6.69
N PRO A 252 3.79 0.81 6.06
CA PRO A 252 3.77 0.90 4.60
C PRO A 252 5.07 1.53 4.10
N ALA A 253 5.72 0.91 3.13
CA ALA A 253 6.99 1.35 2.59
C ALA A 253 6.97 1.34 1.05
N PRO A 254 7.65 2.28 0.38
CA PRO A 254 7.76 2.29 -1.07
C PRO A 254 8.59 1.09 -1.54
N SER A 255 8.42 0.72 -2.81
CA SER A 255 9.17 -0.36 -3.46
C SER A 255 10.70 -0.17 -3.48
N SER A 256 11.19 1.04 -3.18
CA SER A 256 12.61 1.37 -3.13
C SER A 256 13.35 0.88 -1.89
N VAL A 257 12.64 0.37 -0.88
CA VAL A 257 13.23 -0.27 0.31
C VAL A 257 12.75 -1.71 0.44
N ASP A 258 13.61 -2.58 0.93
CA ASP A 258 13.32 -4.01 1.03
C ASP A 258 12.52 -4.38 2.29
N SER A 259 12.17 -3.42 3.16
CA SER A 259 11.39 -3.64 4.37
C SER A 259 10.61 -2.40 4.83
N GLY A 260 9.58 -2.64 5.65
CA GLY A 260 8.77 -1.59 6.28
C GLY A 260 9.12 -1.29 7.73
N TYR A 261 10.26 -1.76 8.25
CA TYR A 261 10.65 -1.50 9.64
C TYR A 261 11.65 -0.36 9.70
N ALA A 262 11.36 0.65 10.51
CA ALA A 262 12.19 1.83 10.58
C ALA A 262 12.28 2.47 11.96
N GLU A 263 13.46 3.00 12.26
CA GLU A 263 13.68 3.99 13.30
C GLU A 263 13.92 5.37 12.64
N LEU A 264 13.57 6.43 13.37
CA LEU A 264 13.71 7.81 12.95
C LEU A 264 14.89 8.44 13.69
N VAL A 265 15.64 9.28 12.99
CA VAL A 265 16.82 9.97 13.49
C VAL A 265 16.62 11.48 13.34
N MET A 266 16.99 12.23 14.37
CA MET A 266 16.97 13.69 14.38
C MET A 266 18.31 14.21 14.93
N HIS A 267 18.88 15.23 14.28
CA HIS A 267 20.09 15.89 14.76
C HIS A 267 19.72 17.27 15.36
N LEU A 268 19.83 17.42 16.68
CA LEU A 268 19.51 18.64 17.42
C LEU A 268 20.78 19.42 17.82
N PRO A 269 20.75 20.76 17.91
CA PRO A 269 21.92 21.55 18.28
C PRO A 269 22.58 21.09 19.57
N LYS A 270 23.90 21.23 19.66
CA LYS A 270 24.70 20.78 20.82
C LYS A 270 24.36 21.40 22.16
N ASP A 271 23.66 22.53 22.16
CA ASP A 271 23.19 23.25 23.33
C ASP A 271 21.69 22.98 23.64
N TRP A 272 21.06 22.08 22.89
CA TRP A 272 19.68 21.67 23.13
C TRP A 272 19.57 20.74 24.34
N ASP A 273 18.58 20.97 25.20
CA ASP A 273 18.32 20.08 26.34
C ASP A 273 17.56 18.83 25.89
N VAL A 274 18.26 17.71 25.81
CA VAL A 274 17.69 16.38 25.48
C VAL A 274 17.57 15.55 26.76
N SER A 275 16.61 15.93 27.62
CA SER A 275 16.35 15.23 28.89
C SER A 275 14.86 14.92 29.07
N VAL A 276 14.54 13.99 29.97
CA VAL A 276 13.14 13.70 30.34
C VAL A 276 12.46 14.96 30.87
N THR A 277 13.17 15.81 31.61
CA THR A 277 12.65 17.09 32.12
C THR A 277 12.37 18.10 31.01
N ALA A 278 13.10 18.04 29.90
CA ALA A 278 12.89 18.90 28.74
C ALA A 278 11.51 18.71 28.09
N LEU A 279 10.87 17.53 28.25
CA LEU A 279 9.52 17.24 27.73
C LEU A 279 8.42 18.13 28.35
N ALA A 280 8.68 18.72 29.52
CA ALA A 280 7.79 19.69 30.16
C ALA A 280 8.06 21.16 29.74
N SER A 281 9.17 21.41 29.03
CA SER A 281 9.56 22.75 28.57
C SER A 281 8.79 23.14 27.32
N SER A 282 8.24 24.36 27.28
CA SER A 282 7.65 24.92 26.06
C SER A 282 8.69 25.18 24.96
N LYS A 283 9.96 25.31 25.34
CA LYS A 283 11.10 25.56 24.45
C LYS A 283 11.64 24.27 23.85
N TYR A 284 11.99 23.31 24.71
CA TYR A 284 12.80 22.15 24.31
C TYR A 284 11.99 20.91 23.91
N SER A 285 10.70 20.82 24.28
CA SER A 285 9.94 19.58 24.14
C SER A 285 9.50 19.24 22.72
N TRP A 286 9.27 20.25 21.87
CA TRP A 286 8.59 20.03 20.59
C TRP A 286 9.32 19.09 19.62
N PRO A 287 10.67 19.07 19.49
CA PRO A 287 11.32 18.14 18.57
C PRO A 287 11.25 16.68 19.07
N LEU A 288 11.32 16.49 20.39
CA LEU A 288 11.20 15.17 21.00
C LEU A 288 9.77 14.63 20.86
N ARG A 289 8.76 15.48 21.06
CA ARG A 289 7.35 15.15 20.79
C ARG A 289 7.12 14.85 19.32
N LEU A 290 7.68 15.67 18.42
CA LEU A 290 7.63 15.44 16.99
C LEU A 290 8.16 14.04 16.64
N LEU A 291 9.33 13.63 17.14
CA LEU A 291 9.84 12.28 16.89
C LEU A 291 8.89 11.17 17.37
N GLN A 292 8.32 11.33 18.57
CA GLN A 292 7.41 10.34 19.15
C GLN A 292 6.10 10.24 18.34
N GLU A 293 5.47 11.38 18.05
CA GLU A 293 4.20 11.48 17.32
C GLU A 293 4.36 11.09 15.84
N PHE A 294 5.48 11.48 15.22
CA PHE A 294 5.77 11.16 13.82
C PHE A 294 5.93 9.65 13.62
N GLY A 295 6.55 8.95 14.58
CA GLY A 295 6.60 7.49 14.56
C GLY A 295 5.21 6.86 14.53
N GLU A 296 4.24 7.45 15.23
CA GLU A 296 2.86 6.97 15.19
C GLU A 296 2.19 7.24 13.85
N MET A 297 2.33 8.46 13.32
CA MET A 297 1.79 8.87 12.03
C MET A 297 2.37 8.05 10.87
N ALA A 298 3.67 7.78 10.92
CA ALA A 298 4.40 6.96 9.94
C ALA A 298 3.84 5.54 9.80
N ARG A 299 3.30 4.96 10.88
CA ARG A 299 2.62 3.66 10.83
C ARG A 299 1.33 3.68 10.02
N GLU A 300 0.64 4.81 9.99
CA GLU A 300 -0.64 4.98 9.29
C GLU A 300 -0.45 5.34 7.81
N TYR A 301 0.41 6.32 7.52
CA TYR A 301 0.55 6.89 6.18
C TYR A 301 1.75 6.36 5.40
N GLY A 302 2.63 5.59 6.04
CA GLY A 302 3.84 5.04 5.46
C GLY A 302 5.06 5.95 5.57
N LEU A 303 6.23 5.35 5.31
CA LEU A 303 7.53 6.03 5.26
C LEU A 303 8.19 5.79 3.93
N GLY A 304 8.80 6.83 3.37
CA GLY A 304 9.58 6.73 2.14
C GLY A 304 10.64 7.83 2.11
N GLN A 305 11.81 7.51 1.56
CA GLN A 305 12.83 8.51 1.31
C GLN A 305 12.26 9.64 0.44
N TRP A 306 12.63 10.88 0.78
CA TRP A 306 12.25 12.11 0.11
C TRP A 306 10.78 12.53 0.25
N LEU A 307 9.98 11.81 1.04
CA LEU A 307 8.63 12.23 1.39
C LEU A 307 8.66 13.42 2.36
N ILE A 308 7.77 14.39 2.14
CA ILE A 308 7.59 15.57 2.98
C ILE A 308 6.30 15.44 3.79
N PHE A 309 6.40 15.81 5.05
CA PHE A 309 5.31 15.85 6.01
C PHE A 309 5.18 17.27 6.55
N PRO A 310 4.28 18.07 5.98
CA PRO A 310 4.00 19.41 6.47
C PRO A 310 3.32 19.37 7.84
N ASN A 311 3.63 20.33 8.70
CA ASN A 311 2.95 20.51 9.98
C ASN A 311 1.60 21.21 9.76
N GLN A 312 0.56 20.39 9.59
CA GLN A 312 -0.82 20.81 9.33
C GLN A 312 -1.74 20.38 10.48
N LEU A 313 -2.84 21.13 10.68
CA LEU A 313 -3.90 20.72 11.59
C LEU A 313 -4.62 19.47 11.05
N ASP A 314 -5.21 18.67 11.94
CA ASP A 314 -5.89 17.41 11.58
C ASP A 314 -6.96 17.56 10.49
N GLU A 315 -7.70 18.68 10.49
CA GLU A 315 -8.73 18.99 9.47
C GLU A 315 -8.15 19.24 8.06
N GLY A 316 -6.84 19.46 7.94
CA GLY A 316 -6.14 19.74 6.69
C GLY A 316 -5.11 18.69 6.29
N LYS A 317 -5.00 17.57 7.01
CA LYS A 317 -4.05 16.49 6.68
C LYS A 317 -4.36 15.92 5.30
N GLY A 318 -3.37 15.98 4.41
CA GLY A 318 -3.49 15.48 3.03
C GLY A 318 -4.04 16.49 2.02
N ASP A 319 -4.45 17.69 2.45
CA ASP A 319 -4.73 18.81 1.56
C ASP A 319 -3.49 19.69 1.45
N TYR A 320 -2.85 19.70 0.28
CA TYR A 320 -1.66 20.51 0.01
C TYR A 320 -1.92 22.03 0.07
N ASN A 321 -3.18 22.45 0.05
CA ASN A 321 -3.58 23.85 0.23
C ASN A 321 -3.90 24.22 1.69
N ALA A 322 -3.93 23.23 2.60
CA ALA A 322 -4.18 23.50 4.00
C ALA A 322 -3.04 24.29 4.64
N SER A 323 -3.38 25.10 5.64
CA SER A 323 -2.42 26.00 6.26
C SER A 323 -1.30 25.23 6.97
N ILE A 324 -0.07 25.47 6.52
CA ILE A 324 1.17 24.96 7.11
C ILE A 324 1.64 25.95 8.18
N HIS A 325 1.98 25.44 9.37
CA HIS A 325 2.33 26.25 10.53
C HIS A 325 3.67 25.82 11.16
N PRO A 326 4.44 26.74 11.77
CA PRO A 326 5.66 26.37 12.46
C PRO A 326 5.41 25.44 13.67
N TYR A 327 6.39 24.58 13.98
CA TYR A 327 6.29 23.65 15.12
C TYR A 327 6.31 24.34 16.49
N SER A 328 6.95 25.50 16.60
CA SER A 328 6.99 26.28 17.84
C SER A 328 7.18 27.76 17.55
N LYS A 329 7.08 28.61 18.58
CA LYS A 329 7.35 30.04 18.46
C LYS A 329 8.85 30.38 18.31
N GLU A 330 9.72 29.40 18.45
CA GLU A 330 11.18 29.59 18.44
C GLU A 330 11.82 29.26 17.09
N THR A 331 11.04 28.75 16.14
CA THR A 331 11.51 28.41 14.79
C THR A 331 10.39 28.61 13.77
N GLU A 332 10.76 28.83 12.51
CA GLU A 332 9.84 28.84 11.36
C GLU A 332 9.81 27.46 10.65
N PHE A 333 10.51 26.45 11.17
CA PHE A 333 10.38 25.09 10.65
C PHE A 333 8.94 24.60 10.78
N SER A 334 8.38 24.19 9.65
CA SER A 334 6.94 23.94 9.49
C SER A 334 6.66 22.57 8.85
N GLY A 335 7.64 21.68 8.84
CA GLY A 335 7.51 20.31 8.34
C GLY A 335 8.84 19.59 8.36
N VAL A 336 8.82 18.32 8.01
CA VAL A 336 10.02 17.49 7.87
C VAL A 336 10.02 16.73 6.57
N MET A 337 11.20 16.48 6.04
CA MET A 337 11.45 15.60 4.90
C MET A 337 12.26 14.40 5.36
N ILE A 338 11.89 13.21 4.90
CA ILE A 338 12.68 12.01 5.14
C ILE A 338 13.88 12.02 4.21
N VAL A 339 15.08 11.88 4.77
CA VAL A 339 16.33 11.82 4.01
C VAL A 339 17.23 10.68 4.50
N PRO A 340 18.25 10.29 3.71
CA PRO A 340 19.26 9.35 4.17
C PRO A 340 20.06 9.94 5.34
N PRO A 341 20.77 9.10 6.11
CA PRO A 341 21.71 9.59 7.11
C PRO A 341 22.71 10.59 6.53
N ILE A 342 23.16 11.51 7.36
CA ILE A 342 24.24 12.46 7.02
C ILE A 342 25.46 11.69 6.48
N PRO A 343 26.22 12.25 5.52
CA PRO A 343 27.24 11.51 4.76
C PRO A 343 28.26 10.75 5.62
N GLN A 344 28.72 11.37 6.71
CA GLN A 344 29.67 10.79 7.68
C GLN A 344 29.10 9.58 8.44
N CYS A 345 27.78 9.43 8.50
CA CYS A 345 27.06 8.34 9.14
C CYS A 345 26.25 7.51 8.13
N SER A 346 26.60 7.54 6.83
CA SER A 346 25.88 6.81 5.77
C SER A 346 25.71 5.32 6.05
N GLY A 347 26.66 4.69 6.76
CA GLY A 347 26.56 3.30 7.20
C GLY A 347 25.41 3.01 8.18
N ALA A 348 24.87 4.03 8.85
CA ALA A 348 23.74 3.88 9.78
C ALA A 348 22.43 3.53 9.08
N PHE A 349 22.33 3.72 7.76
CA PHE A 349 21.05 3.66 7.03
C PHE A 349 20.31 2.34 7.21
N LYS A 350 21.03 1.23 7.35
CA LYS A 350 20.46 -0.12 7.37
C LYS A 350 21.12 -0.96 8.44
N MET A 351 20.30 -1.54 9.31
CA MET A 351 20.72 -2.58 10.27
C MET A 351 20.10 -3.91 9.85
N GLU A 352 20.91 -4.96 9.79
CA GLU A 352 20.38 -6.31 9.56
C GLU A 352 19.59 -6.80 10.77
N PHE A 353 18.46 -7.46 10.52
CA PHE A 353 17.71 -8.10 11.60
C PHE A 353 18.36 -9.41 12.02
N ARG A 354 18.34 -9.67 13.34
CA ARG A 354 18.82 -10.90 13.96
C ARG A 354 17.83 -11.35 15.02
N GLU A 355 17.62 -12.65 15.12
CA GLU A 355 16.87 -13.27 16.21
C GLU A 355 17.84 -14.12 17.02
N ASP A 356 17.87 -13.93 18.34
CA ASP A 356 18.83 -14.57 19.25
C ASP A 356 20.30 -14.47 18.79
N GLY A 357 20.67 -13.32 18.19
CA GLY A 357 22.01 -13.04 17.69
C GLY A 357 22.39 -13.77 16.39
N LYS A 358 21.45 -14.48 15.76
CA LYS A 358 21.66 -15.15 14.47
C LYS A 358 21.01 -14.38 13.34
N ARG A 359 21.73 -14.26 12.23
CA ARG A 359 21.19 -13.72 10.97
C ARG A 359 20.15 -14.70 10.44
N ILE A 360 18.97 -14.20 10.10
CA ILE A 360 17.92 -14.99 9.47
C ILE A 360 17.96 -14.74 7.97
N GLU A 361 17.93 -15.82 7.19
CA GLU A 361 18.06 -15.74 5.74
C GLU A 361 16.74 -15.31 5.09
N GLY A 362 16.73 -14.13 4.45
CA GLY A 362 15.53 -13.51 3.88
C GLY A 362 14.78 -12.59 4.83
N ASP A 363 15.42 -12.17 5.92
CA ASP A 363 14.79 -11.28 6.88
C ASP A 363 14.90 -9.81 6.49
N TRP A 364 13.87 -9.07 6.86
CA TRP A 364 13.70 -7.65 6.56
C TRP A 364 14.61 -6.81 7.47
N PRO A 365 15.48 -5.92 6.98
CA PRO A 365 16.31 -5.08 7.83
C PRO A 365 15.46 -4.05 8.62
N VAL A 366 16.13 -3.29 9.48
CA VAL A 366 15.60 -2.06 10.06
C VAL A 366 16.31 -0.88 9.41
N TYR A 367 15.53 0.04 8.85
CA TYR A 367 16.05 1.28 8.25
C TYR A 367 16.12 2.42 9.26
N PHE A 368 17.10 3.29 9.10
CA PHE A 368 17.26 4.50 9.91
C PHE A 368 17.07 5.72 9.02
N HIS A 369 15.92 6.37 9.17
CA HIS A 369 15.50 7.51 8.37
C HIS A 369 15.78 8.80 9.12
N THR A 370 16.51 9.74 8.50
CA THR A 370 16.78 11.04 9.14
C THR A 370 15.71 12.05 8.77
N LEU A 371 15.27 12.83 9.76
CA LEU A 371 14.36 13.95 9.55
C LEU A 371 15.15 15.22 9.24
N LEU A 372 14.92 15.78 8.05
CA LEU A 372 15.39 17.11 7.65
C LEU A 372 14.26 18.12 7.89
N PRO A 373 14.42 19.13 8.78
CA PRO A 373 13.40 20.14 8.97
C PRO A 373 13.33 21.09 7.79
N LEU A 374 12.13 21.47 7.39
CA LEU A 374 11.87 22.39 6.28
C LEU A 374 11.08 23.62 6.72
N TYR A 375 11.39 24.76 6.09
CA TYR A 375 10.53 25.94 6.15
C TYR A 375 9.31 25.76 5.26
N LYS A 376 8.27 26.57 5.50
CA LYS A 376 7.05 26.57 4.69
C LYS A 376 7.35 26.78 3.20
N GLU A 377 8.22 27.72 2.87
CA GLU A 377 8.60 28.05 1.50
C GLU A 377 9.38 26.90 0.82
N GLU A 378 10.13 26.11 1.59
CA GLU A 378 10.83 24.92 1.08
C GLU A 378 9.85 23.78 0.78
N ILE A 379 8.85 23.60 1.64
CA ILE A 379 7.74 22.66 1.42
C ILE A 379 6.93 23.08 0.18
N GLN A 380 6.61 24.36 0.04
CA GLN A 380 5.93 24.90 -1.14
C GLN A 380 6.77 24.69 -2.42
N CYS A 381 8.08 24.94 -2.35
CA CYS A 381 8.99 24.69 -3.47
C CYS A 381 8.97 23.22 -3.91
N TYR A 382 8.88 22.26 -2.97
CA TYR A 382 8.74 20.85 -3.33
C TYR A 382 7.45 20.57 -4.10
N PHE A 383 6.32 21.08 -3.63
CA PHE A 383 5.02 20.83 -4.26
C PHE A 383 4.83 21.58 -5.59
N GLU A 384 5.41 22.77 -5.74
CA GLU A 384 5.27 23.58 -6.96
C GLU A 384 6.34 23.28 -8.01
N ALA A 385 7.59 23.08 -7.60
CA ALA A 385 8.75 22.95 -8.49
C ALA A 385 9.42 21.57 -8.47
N GLY A 386 8.94 20.65 -7.63
CA GLY A 386 9.42 19.26 -7.55
C GLY A 386 10.64 19.05 -6.66
N LEU A 387 10.90 17.78 -6.36
CA LEU A 387 11.98 17.30 -5.49
C LEU A 387 13.37 17.77 -5.94
N ASP A 388 13.70 17.62 -7.23
CA ASP A 388 15.02 17.96 -7.76
C ASP A 388 15.37 19.44 -7.55
N THR A 389 14.39 20.32 -7.74
CA THR A 389 14.56 21.76 -7.53
C THR A 389 14.84 22.07 -6.07
N LEU A 390 14.09 21.47 -5.14
CA LEU A 390 14.31 21.65 -3.71
C LEU A 390 15.70 21.12 -3.30
N LEU A 391 16.06 19.90 -3.73
CA LEU A 391 17.36 19.31 -3.42
C LEU A 391 18.53 20.16 -3.92
N GLN A 392 18.44 20.71 -5.14
CA GLN A 392 19.47 21.62 -5.66
C GLN A 392 19.65 22.87 -4.79
N LYS A 393 18.55 23.46 -4.31
CA LYS A 393 18.60 24.64 -3.42
C LYS A 393 19.17 24.31 -2.06
N LEU A 394 18.77 23.19 -1.45
CA LEU A 394 19.29 22.71 -0.18
C LEU A 394 20.80 22.43 -0.26
N LEU A 395 21.23 21.66 -1.27
CA LEU A 395 22.63 21.30 -1.48
C LEU A 395 23.51 22.52 -1.78
N LYS A 396 23.04 23.46 -2.61
CA LYS A 396 23.78 24.69 -2.92
C LYS A 396 24.08 25.54 -1.69
N ASN A 397 23.20 25.50 -0.69
CA ASN A 397 23.36 26.21 0.58
C ASN A 397 24.00 25.35 1.68
N GLY A 398 24.47 24.13 1.36
CA GLY A 398 25.13 23.26 2.32
C GLY A 398 24.20 22.78 3.43
N VAL A 399 22.89 22.67 3.18
CA VAL A 399 21.94 22.22 4.19
C VAL A 399 22.17 20.73 4.48
N GLU A 400 22.52 20.43 5.72
CA GLU A 400 22.58 19.08 6.24
C GLU A 400 21.27 18.70 6.94
N ALA A 401 21.06 17.40 7.17
CA ALA A 401 19.88 16.86 7.84
C ALA A 401 19.92 17.09 9.36
N ALA A 402 20.04 18.36 9.76
CA ALA A 402 20.12 18.81 11.14
C ALA A 402 19.19 20.00 11.40
N PHE A 403 18.70 20.09 12.64
CA PHE A 403 17.86 21.18 13.12
C PHE A 403 18.72 22.40 13.49
N ASP A 404 19.41 22.95 12.51
CA ASP A 404 20.14 24.20 12.66
C ASP A 404 19.17 25.39 12.58
N PHE A 405 18.82 25.94 13.74
CA PHE A 405 17.91 27.10 13.85
C PHE A 405 18.47 28.40 13.27
N ASN A 406 19.77 28.44 12.94
CA ASN A 406 20.41 29.62 12.34
C ASN A 406 20.53 29.52 10.81
N ARG A 407 20.13 28.38 10.20
CA ARG A 407 20.23 28.21 8.75
C ARG A 407 19.28 29.15 8.02
N GLU A 408 19.66 29.54 6.81
CA GLU A 408 18.79 30.34 5.94
C GLU A 408 17.70 29.47 5.29
N ASN A 409 16.58 30.10 4.95
CA ASN A 409 15.55 29.52 4.13
C ASN A 409 15.99 29.53 2.67
N THR A 410 16.13 28.36 2.06
CA THR A 410 16.72 28.21 0.72
C THR A 410 15.76 28.56 -0.42
N CYS A 411 14.49 28.80 -0.11
CA CYS A 411 13.42 29.05 -1.06
C CYS A 411 12.77 30.43 -0.91
N LYS A 412 13.38 31.32 -0.13
CA LYS A 412 12.90 32.69 0.09
C LYS A 412 13.48 33.70 -0.88
#